data_AF-A0A1Q9S821-F1
#
_entry.id   AF-A0A1Q9S821-F1
#
_cell.length_a   1.000
_cell.length_b   1.000
_cell.length_c   1.000
_cell.angle_alpha   90.00
_cell.angle_beta   90.00
_cell.angle_gamma   90.00
#
_symmetry.space_group_name_H-M   'P 1'
#
loop_
_entity.id
_entity.type
_entity.pdbx_description
1 polymer ?
#
loop_
_entity_poly.entity_id
_entity_poly.type
_entity_poly.pdbx_seq_one_letter_code
_entity_poly.pdbx_strand_id
1 'polypeptide(L)'
;MLRQVCAGLEEEGVPARVEQVTGDQGCVALAYAAAGASPLETGIGIDATGAVAVHHAALPRTAPVRTVRADAGSAEHRLAGGTAARVVTIQPLR
;
A
#
# COMPACT_ATOMS: atom_id res chain seq x y z
N MET A 1 -2.97 -10.39 6.81
CA MET A 1 -2.52 -9.36 5.85
C MET A 1 -2.99 -7.96 6.23
N LEU A 2 -4.27 -7.57 6.02
CA LEU A 2 -4.74 -6.18 6.20
C LEU A 2 -4.33 -5.57 7.56
N ARG A 3 -4.54 -6.31 8.65
CA ARG A 3 -4.12 -5.91 9.99
C ARG A 3 -2.63 -5.54 10.07
N GLN A 4 -1.76 -6.30 9.40
CA GLN A 4 -0.32 -6.05 9.42
C GLN A 4 0.05 -4.83 8.59
N VAL A 5 -0.60 -4.65 7.44
CA VAL A 5 -0.45 -3.42 6.64
C VAL A 5 -0.82 -2.21 7.49
N CYS A 6 -2.01 -2.18 8.09
CA CYS A 6 -2.43 -1.07 8.97
C CYS A 6 -1.46 -0.86 10.13
N ALA A 7 -1.00 -1.93 10.79
CA ALA A 7 -0.01 -1.82 11.87
C ALA A 7 1.29 -1.14 11.42
N GLY A 8 1.75 -1.40 10.19
CA GLY A 8 2.92 -0.71 9.63
C GLY A 8 2.71 0.78 9.42
N LEU A 9 1.49 1.24 9.09
CA LEU A 9 1.17 2.67 9.04
C LEU A 9 1.10 3.28 10.45
N GLU A 10 0.45 2.58 11.39
CA GLU A 10 0.31 3.00 12.79
C GLU A 10 1.66 3.17 13.50
N GLU A 11 2.62 2.27 13.23
CA GLU A 11 3.99 2.33 13.77
C GLU A 11 4.72 3.63 13.38
N GLU A 12 4.38 4.22 12.24
CA GLU A 12 4.94 5.48 11.74
C GLU A 12 3.99 6.68 11.96
N GLY A 13 2.88 6.48 12.69
CA GLY A 13 1.91 7.53 13.05
C GLY A 13 1.03 8.03 11.90
N VAL A 14 0.91 7.27 10.79
CA VAL A 14 0.13 7.66 9.61
C VAL A 14 -1.26 7.00 9.65
N PRO A 15 -2.36 7.76 9.52
CA PRO A 15 -3.70 7.19 9.51
C PRO A 15 -3.98 6.42 8.21
N ALA A 16 -4.89 5.45 8.28
CA ALA A 16 -5.36 4.68 7.13
C ALA A 16 -6.89 4.76 7.00
N ARG A 17 -7.36 4.86 5.74
CA ARG A 17 -8.75 4.60 5.36
C ARG A 17 -8.77 3.34 4.52
N VAL A 18 -9.65 2.40 4.87
CA VAL A 18 -9.80 1.14 4.14
C VAL A 18 -11.11 1.16 3.37
N GLU A 19 -11.04 0.89 2.07
CA GLU A 19 -12.19 0.80 1.19
C GLU A 19 -12.17 -0.55 0.46
N GLN A 20 -13.34 -1.19 0.39
CA GLN A 20 -13.52 -2.41 -0.38
C GLN A 20 -13.90 -2.04 -1.81
N VAL A 21 -13.14 -2.55 -2.78
CA VAL A 21 -13.38 -2.31 -4.20
C VAL A 21 -13.90 -3.60 -4.82
N THR A 22 -15.00 -3.50 -5.57
CA THR A 22 -15.57 -4.64 -6.31
C THR A 22 -14.85 -4.82 -7.64
N GLY A 23 -14.62 -6.07 -8.04
CA GLY A 23 -14.01 -6.43 -9.33
C GLY A 23 -12.68 -7.16 -9.17
N ASP A 24 -12.18 -7.72 -10.27
CA ASP A 24 -10.91 -8.44 -10.30
C ASP A 24 -9.79 -7.50 -10.81
N GLN A 25 -9.24 -6.70 -9.89
CA GLN A 25 -8.12 -5.82 -10.17
C GLN A 25 -6.90 -6.28 -9.39
N GLY A 26 -5.76 -6.35 -10.07
CA GLY A 26 -4.48 -6.65 -9.41
C GLY A 26 -4.03 -5.54 -8.46
N CYS A 27 -3.22 -5.89 -7.47
CA CYS A 27 -2.82 -4.99 -6.38
C CYS A 27 -2.20 -3.66 -6.85
N VAL A 28 -1.41 -3.67 -7.94
CA VAL A 28 -0.80 -2.45 -8.51
C VAL A 28 -1.85 -1.47 -9.03
N ALA A 29 -2.88 -1.96 -9.73
CA ALA A 29 -3.95 -1.12 -10.26
C ALA A 29 -4.79 -0.51 -9.11
N LEU A 30 -5.07 -1.30 -8.08
CA LEU A 30 -5.74 -0.85 -6.87
C LEU A 30 -4.92 0.20 -6.12
N ALA A 31 -3.61 0.00 -5.99
CA ALA A 31 -2.72 0.93 -5.29
C ALA A 31 -2.62 2.28 -6.01
N TYR A 32 -2.52 2.25 -7.34
CA TYR A 32 -2.52 3.47 -8.17
C TYR A 32 -3.83 4.24 -8.03
N ALA A 33 -4.97 3.54 -8.09
CA ALA A 33 -6.28 4.17 -7.88
C ALA A 33 -6.43 4.77 -6.48
N ALA A 34 -6.01 4.04 -5.44
CA ALA A 34 -6.01 4.52 -4.07
C ALA A 34 -5.09 5.74 -3.88
N ALA A 35 -3.94 5.78 -4.56
CA ALA A 35 -3.01 6.92 -4.51
C ALA A 35 -3.62 8.18 -5.12
N GLY A 36 -4.36 8.04 -6.23
CA GLY A 36 -5.08 9.15 -6.86
C GLY A 36 -6.30 9.65 -6.07
N ALA A 37 -6.92 8.79 -5.25
CA ALA A 37 -8.05 9.17 -4.39
C ALA A 37 -7.61 9.73 -3.02
N SER A 38 -6.38 9.42 -2.60
CA SER A 38 -5.84 9.81 -1.30
C SER A 38 -5.35 11.27 -1.31
N PRO A 39 -5.74 12.10 -0.33
CA PRO A 39 -5.19 13.46 -0.20
C PRO A 39 -3.69 13.46 0.17
N LEU A 40 -3.14 12.32 0.58
CA LEU A 40 -1.71 12.12 0.87
C LEU A 40 -0.94 11.59 -0.34
N GLU A 41 -1.59 11.52 -1.50
CA GLU A 41 -1.03 11.05 -2.77
C GLU A 41 -0.43 9.64 -2.71
N THR A 42 -0.68 8.90 -1.64
CA THR A 42 -0.14 7.57 -1.36
C THR A 42 -1.29 6.59 -1.18
N GLY A 43 -1.19 5.47 -1.88
CA GLY A 43 -2.21 4.43 -1.91
C GLY A 43 -1.63 3.04 -1.70
N ILE A 44 -2.44 2.17 -1.11
CA ILE A 44 -2.13 0.75 -0.94
C ILE A 44 -3.24 -0.05 -1.61
N GLY A 45 -2.85 -0.99 -2.46
CA GLY A 45 -3.76 -1.91 -3.13
C GLY A 45 -3.53 -3.32 -2.64
N ILE A 46 -4.61 -4.03 -2.36
CA ILE A 46 -4.61 -5.42 -1.93
C ILE A 46 -5.56 -6.18 -2.86
N ASP A 47 -5.05 -7.12 -3.65
CA ASP A 47 -5.91 -7.90 -4.54
C ASP A 47 -6.50 -9.14 -3.86
N ALA A 48 -7.39 -9.84 -4.59
CA ALA A 48 -8.09 -11.02 -4.10
C ALA A 48 -7.16 -12.19 -3.72
N THR A 49 -5.94 -12.22 -4.25
CA THR A 49 -4.93 -13.23 -3.88
C THR A 49 -4.23 -12.90 -2.57
N GLY A 50 -4.30 -11.63 -2.14
CA GLY A 50 -3.57 -11.09 -1.01
C GLY A 50 -2.20 -10.52 -1.38
N ALA A 51 -1.90 -10.30 -2.66
CA ALA A 51 -0.74 -9.51 -3.01
C ALA A 51 -1.00 -8.03 -2.68
N VAL A 52 0.05 -7.31 -2.30
CA VAL A 52 -0.02 -5.91 -1.88
C VAL A 52 0.90 -5.05 -2.74
N ALA A 53 0.44 -3.87 -3.12
CA ALA A 53 1.27 -2.85 -3.73
C ALA A 53 1.12 -1.52 -3.00
N VAL A 54 2.22 -0.76 -2.93
CA VAL A 54 2.26 0.62 -2.43
C VAL A 54 2.56 1.52 -3.61
N HIS A 55 1.81 2.60 -3.77
CA HIS A 55 1.95 3.53 -4.88
C HIS A 55 1.94 4.98 -4.40
N HIS A 56 2.66 5.84 -5.10
CA HIS A 56 2.53 7.30 -5.00
C HIS A 56 1.94 7.85 -6.29
N ALA A 57 1.09 8.89 -6.23
CA ALA A 57 0.34 9.40 -7.38
C ALA A 57 1.25 9.99 -8.48
N ALA A 58 2.42 10.52 -8.10
CA ALA A 58 3.41 11.05 -9.04
C ALA A 58 4.15 9.97 -9.86
N LEU A 59 4.02 8.69 -9.50
CA LEU A 59 4.69 7.60 -10.22
C LEU A 59 3.84 7.08 -11.39
N PRO A 60 4.48 6.57 -12.46
CA PRO A 60 3.75 5.86 -13.51
C PRO A 60 2.95 4.68 -12.95
N ARG A 61 1.75 4.42 -13.49
CA ARG A 61 0.83 3.36 -13.04
C ARG A 61 1.47 1.97 -12.90
N THR A 62 2.50 1.68 -13.68
CA THR A 62 3.18 0.37 -13.70
C THR A 62 4.46 0.34 -12.85
N ALA A 63 4.76 1.42 -12.14
CA ALA A 63 5.97 1.59 -11.32
C ALA A 63 5.60 1.88 -9.86
N PRO A 64 5.01 0.90 -9.14
CA PRO A 64 4.71 1.05 -7.72
C PRO A 64 6.00 1.22 -6.91
N VAL A 65 5.87 1.82 -5.72
CA VAL A 65 6.99 1.98 -4.76
C VAL A 65 7.46 0.61 -4.26
N ARG A 66 6.52 -0.28 -3.95
CA ARG A 66 6.78 -1.62 -3.43
C ARG A 66 5.67 -2.58 -3.84
N THR A 67 6.03 -3.83 -4.07
CA THR A 67 5.09 -4.95 -4.25
C THR A 67 5.45 -6.10 -3.30
N VAL A 68 4.44 -6.74 -2.72
CA VAL A 68 4.54 -7.91 -1.85
C VAL A 68 3.66 -9.01 -2.43
N ARG A 69 4.21 -10.21 -2.55
CA ARG A 69 3.49 -11.38 -3.09
C ARG A 69 2.47 -11.91 -2.09
N ALA A 70 1.44 -12.59 -2.59
CA ALA A 70 0.38 -13.20 -1.77
C ALA A 70 0.88 -14.23 -0.75
N ASP A 71 1.95 -14.96 -1.08
CA ASP A 71 2.57 -15.97 -0.22
C ASP A 71 3.55 -15.39 0.81
N ALA A 72 3.67 -14.06 0.88
CA ALA A 72 4.60 -13.42 1.80
C ALA A 72 4.15 -13.49 3.27
N GLY A 73 5.12 -13.49 4.18
CA GLY A 73 4.87 -13.53 5.61
C GLY A 73 4.23 -12.24 6.16
N SER A 74 3.73 -12.30 7.39
CA SER A 74 3.15 -11.14 8.08
C SER A 74 4.11 -9.95 8.21
N ALA A 75 5.42 -10.21 8.29
CA ALA A 75 6.46 -9.17 8.36
C ALA A 75 6.52 -8.32 7.08
N GLU A 76 6.43 -8.92 5.89
CA GLU A 76 6.45 -8.19 4.62
C GLU A 76 5.22 -7.31 4.44
N HIS A 77 4.06 -7.78 4.88
CA HIS A 77 2.84 -6.99 4.90
C HIS A 77 2.95 -5.77 5.81
N ARG A 78 3.59 -5.93 6.98
CA ARG A 78 3.87 -4.82 7.89
C ARG A 78 4.86 -3.83 7.30
N LEU A 79 5.93 -4.32 6.67
CA LEU A 79 6.89 -3.48 5.95
C LEU A 79 6.24 -2.71 4.80
N ALA A 80 5.25 -3.27 4.12
CA ALA A 80 4.49 -2.55 3.08
C ALA A 80 3.73 -1.35 3.67
N GLY A 81 3.05 -1.53 4.80
CA GLY A 81 2.40 -0.42 5.53
C GLY A 81 3.40 0.65 5.95
N GLY A 82 4.52 0.25 6.56
CA GLY A 82 5.58 1.18 6.95
C GLY A 82 6.21 1.90 5.76
N THR A 83 6.37 1.23 4.62
CA THR A 83 6.85 1.86 3.37
C THR A 83 5.89 2.96 2.92
N ALA A 84 4.58 2.69 2.90
CA ALA A 84 3.59 3.71 2.53
C ALA A 84 3.64 4.90 3.49
N ALA A 85 3.75 4.67 4.78
CA ALA A 85 3.85 5.75 5.77
C ALA A 85 5.14 6.56 5.65
N ARG A 86 6.27 5.92 5.31
CA ARG A 86 7.56 6.61 5.07
C ARG A 86 7.56 7.43 3.78
N VAL A 87 6.78 7.03 2.77
CA VAL A 87 6.52 7.88 1.60
C VAL A 87 5.78 9.15 2.03
N VAL A 88 4.70 9.03 2.79
CA VAL A 88 3.91 10.18 3.30
C VAL A 88 4.75 11.10 4.18
N THR A 89 5.58 10.53 5.06
CA THR A 89 6.40 11.29 6.02
C THR A 89 7.76 11.71 5.48
N ILE A 90 8.04 11.45 4.19
CA ILE A 90 9.29 11.83 3.50
C ILE A 90 10.52 11.30 4.26
N GLN A 91 10.47 10.04 4.63
CA GLN A 91 11.59 9.31 5.21
C GLN A 91 12.23 8.40 4.17
N PRO A 92 13.49 7.94 4.39
CA PRO A 92 14.06 6.85 3.60
C PRO A 92 13.13 5.63 3.55
N LEU A 93 13.33 4.68 2.64
CA LEU A 93 12.58 3.42 2.64
C LEU A 93 13.38 2.32 3.38
N ARG A 94 12.72 1.25 3.84
CA ARG A 94 13.36 0.06 4.43
C ARG A 94 13.31 -1.11 3.46
#